data_AF-A0A7V7BGY5-F1
#
_entry.id   AF-A0A7V7BGY5-F1
#
_cell.length_a   1.000
_cell.length_b   1.000
_cell.length_c   1.000
_cell.angle_alpha   90.00
_cell.angle_beta   90.00
_cell.angle_gamma   90.00
#
_symmetry.space_group_name_H-M   'P 1'
#
loop_
_entity.id
_entity.type
_entity.pdbx_description
1 polymer ?
#
loop_
_entity_poly.entity_id
_entity_poly.type
_entity_poly.pdbx_seq_one_letter_code
_entity_poly.pdbx_strand_id
1 'polypeptide(L)' 'MPKEYILKYGGVKFVNNVPPEQINEFVARLPEQKRSSLYEVAKELWHQGLITIKPGEFYTVDDEMYDAQK' A
#
# COMPACT_ATOMS: atom_id res chain seq x y z
N MET A 1 12.41 -5.01 -16.53
CA MET A 1 11.45 -5.83 -15.77
C MET A 1 11.08 -5.04 -14.52
N PRO A 2 9.83 -4.60 -14.33
CA PRO A 2 9.42 -4.03 -13.05
C PRO A 2 9.58 -5.09 -11.97
N LYS A 3 10.28 -4.75 -10.88
CA LYS A 3 10.45 -5.65 -9.73
C LYS A 3 9.15 -5.65 -8.93
N GLU A 4 8.55 -6.82 -8.74
CA GLU A 4 7.43 -6.99 -7.81
C GLU A 4 7.98 -6.97 -6.37
N TYR A 5 7.54 -6.01 -5.57
CA TYR A 5 7.91 -5.92 -4.16
C TYR A 5 6.69 -6.33 -3.32
N ILE A 6 6.79 -7.47 -2.65
CA ILE A 6 5.74 -7.94 -1.73
C ILE A 6 6.02 -7.30 -0.37
N LEU A 7 5.32 -6.22 -0.05
CA LEU A 7 5.34 -5.67 1.30
C LEU A 7 4.33 -6.44 2.15
N LYS A 8 4.79 -7.14 3.17
CA LYS A 8 3.91 -7.88 4.09
C LYS A 8 3.26 -6.91 5.08
N TYR A 9 2.25 -6.17 4.61
CA TYR A 9 1.27 -5.51 5.48
C TYR A 9 -0.09 -6.16 5.21
N GLY A 10 -0.60 -6.96 6.14
CA GLY A 10 -1.93 -7.57 6.03
C GLY A 10 -2.19 -8.39 4.76
N GLY A 11 -1.15 -8.95 4.12
CA GLY A 11 -1.28 -9.77 2.91
C GLY A 11 -1.41 -9.00 1.59
N VAL A 12 -1.30 -7.66 1.60
CA VAL A 12 -1.51 -6.84 0.40
C VAL A 12 -0.30 -6.87 -0.54
N LYS A 13 -0.44 -7.50 -1.71
CA LYS A 13 0.54 -7.38 -2.79
C LYS A 13 0.33 -6.12 -3.62
N PHE A 14 1.41 -5.40 -3.88
CA PHE A 14 1.42 -4.27 -4.80
C PHE A 14 2.58 -4.36 -5.79
N VAL A 15 2.49 -3.55 -6.84
CA VAL A 15 3.54 -3.37 -7.85
C VAL A 15 4.00 -1.93 -7.80
N ASN A 16 5.32 -1.73 -7.91
CA ASN A 16 5.89 -0.40 -8.03
C ASN A 16 5.72 0.09 -9.46
N ASN A 17 5.09 1.25 -9.63
CA ASN A 17 4.96 1.91 -10.94
C ASN A 17 6.18 2.77 -11.27
N VAL A 18 6.94 3.14 -10.24
CA VAL A 18 8.16 3.94 -10.32
C VAL A 18 9.34 3.22 -9.66
N PRO A 19 10.59 3.65 -9.92
CA PRO A 19 11.74 3.13 -9.20
C PRO A 19 11.61 3.27 -7.67
N PRO A 20 12.12 2.32 -6.88
CA PRO A 20 12.05 2.37 -5.41
C PRO A 20 12.62 3.66 -4.81
N GLU A 21 13.62 4.26 -5.45
CA GLU A 21 14.23 5.52 -5.03
C GLU A 21 13.19 6.65 -4.99
N GLN A 22 12.31 6.73 -5.99
CA GLN A 22 11.23 7.73 -6.02
C GLN A 22 10.17 7.49 -4.95
N ILE A 23 9.87 6.21 -4.64
CA ILE A 23 8.99 5.85 -3.53
C ILE A 23 9.61 6.30 -2.22
N ASN A 24 10.89 6.03 -2.00
CA ASN A 24 11.59 6.42 -0.77
C ASN A 24 11.64 7.94 -0.61
N GLU A 25 11.94 8.69 -1.67
CA GLU A 25 11.90 10.15 -1.68
C GLU A 25 10.50 10.71 -1.41
N PHE A 26 9.47 10.06 -1.94
CA PHE A 26 8.09 10.43 -1.66
C PHE A 26 7.75 10.22 -0.19
N VAL A 27 8.02 9.02 0.35
CA VAL A 27 7.78 8.67 1.75
C VAL A 27 8.56 9.59 2.69
N ALA A 28 9.81 9.91 2.38
CA ALA A 28 10.63 10.81 3.20
C ALA A 28 10.02 12.22 3.34
N ARG A 29 9.33 12.69 2.30
CA ARG A 29 8.65 14.01 2.25
C ARG A 29 7.26 14.02 2.90
N LEU A 30 6.71 12.86 3.27
CA LEU A 30 5.41 12.83 3.93
C LEU A 30 5.48 13.43 5.35
N PRO A 31 4.39 14.08 5.81
CA PRO A 31 4.25 14.50 7.19
C PRO A 31 4.45 13.34 8.16
N GLU A 32 5.06 13.60 9.31
CA GLU A 32 5.37 12.57 10.31
C GLU A 32 4.13 11.74 10.71
N GLN A 33 2.97 12.40 10.82
CA GLN A 33 1.69 11.76 11.14
C GLN A 33 1.26 10.72 10.09
N LYS A 34 1.64 10.92 8.82
CA LYS A 34 1.35 9.98 7.73
C LYS A 34 2.42 8.89 7.63
N ARG A 35 3.68 9.21 7.94
CA ARG A 35 4.78 8.22 7.93
C ARG A 35 4.72 7.23 9.08
N SER A 36 4.07 7.59 10.19
CA SER A 36 3.97 6.73 11.38
C SER A 36 3.08 5.50 11.17
N SER A 37 2.24 5.50 10.12
CA SER A 37 1.36 4.39 9.77
C SER A 37 1.65 3.90 8.36
N LEU A 38 2.01 2.62 8.23
CA LEU A 38 2.26 2.03 6.92
C LEU A 38 1.00 1.95 6.06
N TYR A 39 -0.20 1.88 6.66
CA TYR A 39 -1.47 2.01 5.94
C TYR A 39 -1.60 3.37 5.26
N GLU A 40 -1.31 4.45 6.00
CA GLU A 40 -1.39 5.82 5.45
C GLU A 40 -0.33 6.04 4.36
N VAL A 41 0.88 5.50 4.55
CA VAL A 41 1.92 5.51 3.52
C VAL A 41 1.46 4.77 2.26
N ALA A 42 0.95 3.54 2.37
CA ALA A 42 0.50 2.75 1.23
C ALA A 42 -0.68 3.41 0.49
N LYS A 43 -1.64 3.97 1.25
CA LYS A 43 -2.78 4.72 0.71
C LYS A 43 -2.32 5.93 -0.10
N GLU A 44 -1.37 6.70 0.41
CA GLU A 44 -0.85 7.87 -0.28
C GLU A 44 -0.04 7.47 -1.52
N LEU A 45 0.81 6.44 -1.43
CA LEU A 45 1.54 5.91 -2.59
C LEU A 45 0.60 5.44 -3.71
N TRP A 46 -0.51 4.80 -3.35
CA TRP A 46 -1.54 4.37 -4.30
C TRP A 46 -2.30 5.56 -4.89
N HIS A 47 -2.68 6.53 -4.06
CA HIS A 47 -3.39 7.73 -4.50
C HIS A 47 -2.56 8.57 -5.50
N GLN A 48 -1.24 8.64 -5.30
CA GLN A 48 -0.31 9.30 -6.19
C GLN A 48 0.08 8.44 -7.41
N GLY A 49 -0.43 7.20 -7.51
CA GLY A 49 -0.13 6.28 -8.60
C GLY A 49 1.30 5.73 -8.60
N LEU A 50 2.03 5.87 -7.50
CA LEU A 50 3.41 5.36 -7.35
C LEU A 50 3.46 3.84 -7.15
N ILE A 51 2.38 3.28 -6.60
CA ILE A 51 2.14 1.84 -6.51
C ILE A 51 0.75 1.49 -7.06
N THR A 52 0.62 0.28 -7.58
CA THR A 52 -0.68 -0.32 -7.91
C THR A 52 -0.93 -1.50 -6.98
N ILE A 53 -2.03 -1.45 -6.25
CA ILE A 53 -2.46 -2.56 -5.41
C ILE A 53 -3.32 -3.51 -6.25
N LYS A 54 -3.00 -4.82 -6.23
CA LYS A 54 -3.74 -5.80 -7.02
C LYS A 54 -5.09 -6.12 -6.32
N PRO A 55 -6.24 -6.00 -7.00
CA PRO A 55 -7.53 -6.41 -6.45
C PRO A 55 -7.55 -7.91 -6.16
N GLY A 56 -8.18 -8.33 -5.05
CA GLY A 56 -8.28 -9.75 -4.65
C GLY A 56 -7.20 -10.24 -3.67
N GLU A 57 -6.26 -9.37 -3.26
CA GLU A 57 -5.25 -9.65 -2.23
C GLU A 57 -5.33 -8.70 -1.03
N PHE A 58 -6.48 -8.07 -0.84
CA PHE A 58 -6.78 -7.32 0.37
C PHE A 58 -7.46 -8.26 1.36
N TYR A 59 -6.75 -8.64 2.42
CA TYR A 59 -7.40 -9.03 3.67
C TYR A 59 -7.27 -7.83 4.60
N THR A 60 -8.05 -6.78 4.33
CA THR A 60 -8.27 -5.77 5.35
C THR A 60 -9.10 -6.42 6.45
N VAL A 61 -8.60 -6.37 7.68
CA VAL A 61 -9.30 -6.82 8.90
C VAL A 61 -10.69 -6.16 9.04
N ASP A 62 -10.93 -5.04 8.34
CA ASP A 62 -12.23 -4.36 8.30
C ASP A 62 -13.29 -5.05 7.40
N ASP A 63 -12.92 -5.92 6.46
CA ASP A 63 -13.90 -6.67 5.65
C ASP A 63 -14.51 -7.87 6.41
N GLU A 64 -13.96 -8.24 7.57
CA GLU A 64 -14.57 -9.24 8.46
C GLU A 64 -15.91 -8.77 9.08
N MET A 65 -16.28 -7.50 8.92
CA MET A 65 -17.57 -7.00 9.44
C MET A 65 -18.75 -7.15 8.45
N TYR A 66 -18.52 -7.52 7.19
CA TYR A 66 -19.59 -7.62 6.18
C TYR A 66 -19.97 -9.05 5.75
N ASP A 67 -19.12 -10.06 5.96
CA ASP A 67 -19.41 -11.45 5.55
C ASP A 67 -19.94 -12.35 6.69
N ALA A 68 -20.18 -11.82 7.88
CA ALA A 68 -20.82 -12.54 8.98
C ALA A 68 -22.38 -12.45 8.99
N GLN A 69 -22.98 -11.87 7.95
CA GLN A 69 -24.44 -11.81 7.78
C GLN A 69 -24.85 -12.27 6.37
N LYS A 70 -24.63 -13.55 6.07
CA LYS A 70 -25.47 -14.28 5.11
C LYS A 70 -25.65 -15.73 5.53
#